data_AF-A0A9P1BKI1-F1
#
_entry.id   AF-A0A9P1BKI1-F1
#
_cell.length_a   1.000
_cell.length_b   1.000
_cell.length_c   1.000
_cell.angle_alpha   90.00
_cell.angle_beta   90.00
_cell.angle_gamma   90.00
#
_symmetry.space_group_name_H-M   'P 1'
#
loop_
_entity.id
_entity.type
_entity.pdbx_description
1 polymer ?
#
loop_
_entity_poly.entity_id
_entity_poly.type
_entity_poly.pdbx_seq_one_letter_code
_entity_poly.pdbx_strand_id
1 'polypeptide(L)'
;MIQLSRWPCDLSPGLHPRLVEILRGRVQVSRIVYISCNAESMAEDIAKLGTSTEELADDFIPTRAVAVDSFPQTIHVEVIALVERASRVPDRTEAAPVQAEEAGTPEPR
;
A
#
# COMPACT_ATOMS: atom_id res chain seq x y z
N MET A 1 1.95 15.97 -32.10
CA MET A 1 0.65 15.64 -31.49
C MET A 1 0.76 14.21 -30.99
N ILE A 2 1.32 14.02 -29.79
CA ILE A 2 1.54 12.68 -29.22
C ILE A 2 0.22 12.25 -28.60
N GLN A 3 -0.45 11.31 -29.25
CA GLN A 3 -1.62 10.62 -28.72
C GLN A 3 -1.18 9.82 -27.48
N LEU A 4 -1.45 10.37 -26.29
CA LEU A 4 -1.40 9.68 -24.98
C LEU A 4 -2.57 8.70 -24.81
N SER A 5 -3.03 8.07 -25.90
CA SER A 5 -4.02 7.02 -25.83
C SER A 5 -3.34 5.76 -25.30
N ARG A 6 -3.56 5.52 -24.00
CA ARG A 6 -3.67 4.17 -23.42
C ARG A 6 -2.33 3.45 -23.25
N TRP A 7 -1.53 3.94 -22.31
CA TRP A 7 -0.69 3.02 -21.55
C TRP A 7 -1.63 2.07 -20.80
N PRO A 8 -1.49 0.75 -20.94
CA PRO A 8 -2.32 -0.20 -20.21
C PRO A 8 -1.87 -0.17 -18.74
N CYS A 9 -2.49 0.71 -17.94
CA CYS A 9 -2.36 0.69 -16.48
C CYS A 9 -2.96 -0.59 -15.86
N ASP A 10 -3.50 -1.50 -16.68
CA ASP A 10 -4.13 -2.77 -16.29
C ASP A 10 -3.13 -3.96 -16.17
N LEU A 11 -1.81 -3.77 -16.35
CA LEU A 11 -0.84 -4.89 -16.43
C LEU A 11 -0.12 -5.24 -15.11
N SER A 12 -0.47 -4.65 -13.97
CA SER A 12 0.15 -4.99 -12.68
C SER A 12 -0.76 -5.89 -11.85
N PRO A 13 -0.71 -7.23 -12.02
CA PRO A 13 -1.52 -8.18 -11.26
C PRO A 13 -0.96 -8.36 -9.84
N GLY A 14 -0.86 -7.28 -9.06
CA GLY A 14 -0.49 -7.28 -7.64
C GLY A 14 0.62 -8.25 -7.24
N LEU A 15 0.50 -8.83 -6.05
CA LEU A 15 1.35 -9.89 -5.54
C LEU A 15 0.90 -11.25 -6.06
N HIS A 16 1.87 -12.04 -6.52
CA HIS A 16 1.63 -13.43 -6.87
C HIS A 16 1.17 -14.22 -5.62
N PRO A 17 0.13 -15.08 -5.70
CA PRO A 17 -0.42 -15.80 -4.55
C PRO A 17 0.62 -16.58 -3.73
N ARG A 18 1.59 -17.18 -4.43
CA ARG A 18 2.71 -17.89 -3.78
C ARG A 18 3.55 -17.01 -2.85
N LEU A 19 3.71 -15.73 -3.18
CA LEU A 19 4.45 -14.80 -2.32
C LEU A 19 3.66 -14.49 -1.05
N VAL A 20 2.34 -14.33 -1.16
CA VAL A 20 1.45 -14.13 0.00
C VAL A 20 1.58 -15.31 0.98
N GLU A 21 1.53 -16.54 0.48
CA GLU A 21 1.74 -17.75 1.30
C GLU A 21 3.10 -17.76 2.00
N ILE A 22 4.18 -17.44 1.26
CA ILE A 22 5.54 -17.41 1.79
C ILE A 22 5.67 -16.34 2.88
N LEU A 23 5.19 -15.13 2.63
CA LEU A 23 5.27 -14.03 3.59
C LEU A 23 4.50 -14.35 4.86
N ARG A 24 3.31 -14.92 4.74
CA ARG A 24 2.50 -15.36 5.89
C ARG A 24 3.21 -16.44 6.70
N GLY A 25 3.81 -17.44 6.06
CA GLY A 25 4.52 -18.55 6.72
C GLY A 25 5.85 -18.18 7.38
N ARG A 26 6.43 -17.00 7.09
CA ARG A 26 7.74 -16.58 7.61
C ARG A 26 7.60 -15.68 8.84
N VAL A 27 7.71 -16.25 10.03
CA VAL A 27 7.64 -15.54 11.33
C VAL A 27 8.73 -14.49 11.54
N GLN A 28 9.85 -14.57 10.81
CA GLN A 28 10.97 -13.63 10.91
C GLN A 28 10.67 -12.30 10.21
N VAL A 29 9.82 -12.31 9.17
CA VAL A 29 9.40 -11.11 8.46
C VAL A 29 8.31 -10.46 9.28
N SER A 30 8.56 -9.24 9.75
CA SER A 30 7.62 -8.54 10.65
C SER A 30 7.17 -7.18 10.13
N ARG A 31 7.88 -6.64 9.14
CA ARG A 31 7.60 -5.36 8.51
C ARG A 31 7.91 -5.49 7.03
N ILE A 32 7.03 -4.97 6.20
CA ILE A 32 7.10 -4.99 4.75
C ILE A 32 6.76 -3.59 4.28
N VAL A 33 7.59 -3.04 3.39
CA VAL A 33 7.24 -1.83 2.64
C VAL A 33 6.72 -2.28 1.30
N TYR A 34 5.43 -2.04 1.03
CA TYR A 34 4.77 -2.31 -0.24
C TYR A 34 4.76 -1.02 -1.05
N ILE A 35 5.31 -1.05 -2.27
CA ILE A 35 5.23 0.05 -3.23
C ILE A 35 4.41 -0.41 -4.45
N SER A 36 3.40 0.35 -4.88
CA SER A 36 2.55 0.02 -6.04
C SER A 36 2.06 1.26 -6.76
N CYS A 37 1.98 1.19 -8.09
CA CYS A 37 1.34 2.17 -8.95
C CYS A 37 -0.20 2.02 -9.00
N ASN A 38 -0.73 0.96 -8.38
CA ASN A 38 -2.17 0.67 -8.28
C ASN A 38 -2.54 0.45 -6.80
N ALA A 39 -3.31 1.39 -6.25
CA ALA A 39 -3.78 1.35 -4.87
C ALA A 39 -4.83 0.27 -4.62
N GLU A 40 -5.66 -0.04 -5.61
CA GLU A 40 -6.74 -1.02 -5.51
C GLU A 40 -6.18 -2.43 -5.37
N SER A 41 -5.28 -2.84 -6.28
CA SER A 41 -4.64 -4.16 -6.19
C SER A 41 -3.76 -4.30 -4.94
N MET A 42 -3.09 -3.22 -4.53
CA MET A 42 -2.35 -3.20 -3.26
C MET A 42 -3.27 -3.47 -2.07
N ALA A 43 -4.44 -2.83 -1.99
CA ALA A 43 -5.38 -3.02 -0.90
C ALA A 43 -5.89 -4.47 -0.82
N GLU A 44 -6.19 -5.09 -1.96
CA GLU A 44 -6.56 -6.50 -2.02
C GLU A 44 -5.44 -7.42 -1.51
N ASP A 45 -4.20 -7.15 -1.88
CA ASP A 45 -3.06 -7.97 -1.45
C ASP A 45 -2.78 -7.82 0.04
N ILE A 46 -2.89 -6.61 0.58
CA ILE A 46 -2.78 -6.36 2.01
C ILE A 46 -3.89 -7.10 2.75
N ALA A 47 -5.13 -7.11 2.23
CA ALA A 47 -6.22 -7.89 2.82
C ALA A 47 -5.91 -9.39 2.83
N LYS A 48 -5.33 -9.95 1.75
CA LYS A 48 -4.90 -11.36 1.70
C LYS A 48 -3.79 -11.68 2.70
N LEU A 49 -2.90 -10.72 2.99
CA LEU A 49 -1.85 -10.84 4.00
C LEU A 49 -2.39 -10.78 5.43
N GLY A 50 -3.49 -10.04 5.65
CA GLY A 50 -4.13 -9.84 6.96
C GLY A 50 -5.31 -10.77 7.27
N THR A 51 -5.68 -11.68 6.36
CA THR A 51 -6.79 -12.62 6.58
C THR A 51 -6.25 -14.00 6.93
N SER A 52 -6.09 -14.30 8.22
CA SER A 52 -5.95 -15.67 8.72
C SER A 52 -7.25 -16.23 9.28
N THR A 53 -7.43 -17.54 9.11
CA THR A 53 -8.53 -18.31 9.71
C THR A 53 -8.20 -18.77 11.12
N GLU A 54 -6.93 -18.64 11.52
CA GLU A 54 -6.44 -19.09 12.82
C GLU A 54 -6.56 -17.92 13.80
N GLU A 55 -7.33 -18.10 14.87
CA GLU A 55 -7.58 -17.08 15.90
C GLU A 55 -6.31 -16.56 16.60
N LEU A 56 -5.19 -17.29 16.44
CA LEU A 56 -3.88 -17.01 17.04
C LEU A 56 -2.81 -16.58 16.01
N ALA A 57 -3.16 -16.36 14.74
CA ALA A 57 -2.16 -15.96 13.76
C ALA A 57 -1.70 -14.51 13.95
N ASP A 58 -0.40 -14.29 13.79
CA ASP A 58 0.19 -12.96 13.84
C ASP A 58 0.07 -12.27 12.47
N ASP A 59 -1.13 -11.76 12.17
CA ASP A 59 -1.47 -11.22 10.86
C ASP A 59 -0.77 -9.91 10.54
N PHE A 60 -0.60 -9.67 9.24
CA PHE A 60 -0.07 -8.42 8.73
C PHE A 60 -1.17 -7.35 8.68
N ILE A 61 -0.91 -6.20 9.29
CA ILE A 61 -1.80 -5.04 9.30
C ILE A 61 -1.10 -3.82 8.65
N PRO A 62 -1.82 -3.03 7.84
CA PRO A 62 -1.28 -1.77 7.34
C PRO A 62 -1.17 -0.78 8.48
N THR A 63 0.00 -0.16 8.66
CA THR A 63 0.23 0.80 9.75
C THR A 63 0.45 2.23 9.28
N ARG A 64 0.87 2.42 8.02
CA ARG A 64 1.08 3.71 7.36
C ARG A 64 0.90 3.56 5.86
N ALA A 65 0.44 4.60 5.19
CA ALA A 65 0.43 4.68 3.73
C ALA A 65 0.69 6.13 3.29
N VAL A 66 1.41 6.31 2.19
CA VAL A 66 1.71 7.62 1.59
C VAL A 66 1.57 7.49 0.08
N ALA A 67 0.87 8.44 -0.53
CA ALA A 67 0.84 8.61 -1.98
C ALA A 67 2.01 9.49 -2.42
N VAL A 68 2.69 9.10 -3.50
CA VAL A 68 3.86 9.77 -4.06
C VAL A 68 3.64 9.99 -5.55
N ASP A 69 3.65 11.26 -5.97
CA ASP A 69 3.73 11.61 -7.38
C ASP A 69 5.19 11.55 -7.85
N SER A 70 5.57 10.41 -8.43
CA SER A 70 6.91 10.23 -9.04
C SER A 70 6.95 10.69 -10.50
N PHE A 71 5.78 10.99 -11.10
CA PHE A 71 5.64 11.32 -12.51
C PHE A 71 4.73 12.54 -12.69
N PRO A 72 5.24 13.75 -12.36
CA PRO A 72 4.48 14.98 -12.50
C PRO A 72 3.95 15.15 -13.92
N GLN A 73 2.74 15.68 -14.06
CA GLN A 73 2.03 15.81 -15.34
C GLN A 73 1.56 14.48 -15.95
N THR A 74 1.52 13.41 -15.15
CA THR A 74 0.83 12.16 -15.52
C THR A 74 -0.29 11.87 -14.53
N ILE A 75 -1.15 10.90 -14.86
CA ILE A 75 -2.18 10.41 -13.94
C ILE A 75 -1.64 9.36 -12.94
N HIS A 76 -0.35 9.02 -13.03
CA HIS A 76 0.23 7.93 -12.24
C HIS A 76 0.50 8.43 -10.82
N VAL A 77 0.05 7.66 -9.85
CA VAL A 77 0.35 7.87 -8.43
C VAL A 77 0.91 6.57 -7.89
N GLU A 78 2.08 6.65 -7.27
CA GLU A 78 2.64 5.52 -6.54
C GLU A 78 2.13 5.57 -5.10
N VAL A 79 1.82 4.42 -4.52
CA VAL A 79 1.46 4.28 -3.11
C VAL A 79 2.54 3.49 -2.42
N ILE A 80 2.98 3.99 -1.28
CA ILE A 80 3.93 3.32 -0.38
C ILE A 80 3.19 3.01 0.92
N ALA A 81 2.99 1.72 1.21
CA ALA A 81 2.37 1.24 2.43
C ALA A 81 3.38 0.50 3.32
N LEU A 82 3.34 0.79 4.61
CA LEU A 82 4.03 0.00 5.63
C LEU A 82 3.02 -1.01 6.19
N VAL A 83 3.38 -2.29 6.09
CA VAL A 83 2.60 -3.41 6.58
C VAL A 83 3.42 -4.12 7.65
N GLU A 84 2.87 -4.28 8.84
CA GLU A 84 3.57 -4.83 9.99
C GLU A 84 2.76 -5.96 10.62
N ARG A 85 3.40 -6.91 11.29
CA ARG A 85 2.70 -7.93 12.05
C ARG A 85 2.04 -7.32 13.29
N ALA A 86 0.78 -7.68 13.55
CA ALA A 86 -0.04 -7.14 14.63
C ALA A 86 0.66 -7.21 16.00
N SER A 87 1.38 -8.30 16.29
CA SER A 87 2.15 -8.46 17.53
C SER A 87 3.25 -7.42 17.76
N ARG A 88 3.72 -6.77 16.69
CA ARG A 88 4.85 -5.82 16.73
C ARG A 88 4.43 -4.38 16.54
N VAL A 89 3.14 -4.13 16.30
CA VAL A 89 2.60 -2.78 16.23
C VAL A 89 2.29 -2.33 17.66
N PRO A 90 3.01 -1.35 18.22
CA PRO A 90 2.63 -0.78 19.51
C PRO A 90 1.24 -0.16 19.39
N ASP A 91 0.44 -0.24 20.46
CA ASP A 91 -0.91 0.35 20.51
C ASP A 91 -0.82 1.85 20.14
N ARG A 92 -1.30 2.17 18.94
CA ARG A 92 -1.30 3.53 18.37
C ARG A 92 -2.62 4.24 18.63
N THR A 93 -3.26 4.03 19.78
CA THR A 93 -4.37 4.88 20.24
C THR A 93 -4.00 6.39 20.26
N GLU A 94 -2.71 6.75 20.13
CA GLU A 94 -2.24 8.07 19.70
C GLU A 94 -1.53 8.04 18.32
N ALA A 95 -2.23 7.67 17.25
CA ALA A 95 -1.80 8.05 15.91
C ALA A 95 -2.27 9.49 15.67
N ALA A 96 -1.32 10.43 15.78
CA ALA A 96 -1.46 11.81 15.36
C ALA A 96 -2.22 11.90 14.01
N PRO A 97 -3.06 12.94 13.82
CA PRO A 97 -3.86 13.07 12.61
C PRO A 97 -2.94 13.00 11.40
N VAL A 98 -3.20 12.06 10.50
CA VAL A 98 -2.70 12.12 9.13
C VAL A 98 -3.24 13.44 8.59
N GLN A 99 -2.37 14.45 8.54
CA GLN A 99 -2.62 15.67 7.81
C GLN A 99 -2.71 15.21 6.36
N ALA A 100 -3.92 14.99 5.87
CA ALA A 100 -4.17 15.18 4.46
C ALA A 100 -3.90 16.67 4.23
N GLU A 101 -2.68 17.01 3.83
CA GLU A 101 -2.46 18.30 3.19
C GLU A 101 -3.36 18.30 1.97
N GLU A 102 -4.46 19.06 2.06
CA GLU A 102 -5.21 19.46 0.87
C GLU A 102 -4.19 20.04 -0.10
N ALA A 103 -4.13 19.46 -1.30
CA ALA A 103 -3.39 20.03 -2.41
C ALA A 103 -3.85 21.49 -2.58
N GLY A 104 -3.03 22.41 -2.09
CA GLY A 104 -3.30 23.84 -2.17
C GLY A 104 -3.58 24.20 -3.63
N THR A 105 -4.76 24.77 -3.87
CA THR A 105 -5.09 25.38 -5.15
C THR A 105 -4.02 26.43 -5.45
N PRO A 106 -3.25 26.32 -6.56
CA PRO A 106 -2.32 27.39 -6.91
C PRO A 106 -3.12 28.63 -7.32
N GLU A 107 -2.95 29.73 -6.58
CA GLU A 107 -3.47 31.05 -6.94
C GLU A 107 -2.91 31.49 -8.31
N PRO A 108 -3.75 32.00 -9.23
CA PRO A 108 -3.28 32.55 -10.49
C PRO A 108 -2.54 33.89 -10.25
N ARG A 109 -1.31 34.00 -10.75
CA ARG A 109 -0.61 35.30 -10.91
C ARG A 109 -0.94 35.93 -12.25
#